data_AF-A0A2W5FPI5-F1
#
_entry.id   AF-A0A2W5FPI5-F1
#
_cell.length_a   1.000
_cell.length_b   1.000
_cell.length_c   1.000
_cell.angle_alpha   90.00
_cell.angle_beta   90.00
_cell.angle_gamma   90.00
#
_symmetry.space_group_name_H-M   'P 1'
#
loop_
_entity.id
_entity.type
_entity.pdbx_description
1 polymer ?
#
loop_
_entity_poly.entity_id
_entity_poly.type
_entity_poly.pdbx_seq_one_letter_code
_entity_poly.pdbx_strand_id
1 'polypeptide(L)'
;MRPTTIVLQCACALIGLLFVLVGLGAKGNAFVGGLVFGSMMFLFASILGADYSTNADAKSRRIFKALALLFACPVLAIGIFYLYETLSAAQWVDASTVAIRLLVYALAVVGIVFDHHPVVRRAVQRLGFSASKR
;
A
#
# COMPACT_ATOMS: atom_id res chain seq x y z
N MET A 1 6.13 -20.13 6.71
CA MET A 1 5.38 -19.28 5.75
C MET A 1 4.92 -20.19 4.61
N ARG A 2 3.72 -19.99 4.04
CA ARG A 2 3.24 -20.90 2.98
C ARG A 2 4.07 -20.72 1.70
N PRO A 3 4.49 -21.81 1.03
CA PRO A 3 5.36 -21.72 -0.15
C PRO A 3 4.71 -20.94 -1.30
N THR A 4 3.40 -21.07 -1.50
CA THR A 4 2.65 -20.30 -2.49
C THR A 4 2.66 -18.80 -2.24
N THR A 5 2.62 -18.36 -0.97
CA THR A 5 2.72 -16.94 -0.61
C THR A 5 4.12 -16.41 -0.89
N ILE A 6 5.17 -17.16 -0.56
CA ILE A 6 6.55 -16.76 -0.84
C ILE A 6 6.75 -16.56 -2.34
N VAL A 7 6.25 -17.49 -3.17
CA VAL A 7 6.32 -17.37 -4.64
C VAL A 7 5.60 -16.10 -5.11
N LEU A 8 4.39 -15.83 -4.62
CA LEU A 8 3.64 -14.64 -4.99
C LEU A 8 4.35 -13.35 -4.54
N GLN A 9 4.94 -13.33 -3.34
CA GLN A 9 5.73 -12.20 -2.85
C GLN A 9 6.96 -11.94 -3.71
N CYS A 10 7.72 -12.99 -4.05
CA CYS A 10 8.87 -12.89 -4.92
C CYS A 10 8.46 -12.39 -6.31
N ALA A 11 7.36 -12.91 -6.87
CA ALA A 11 6.82 -12.44 -8.15
C ALA A 11 6.43 -10.96 -8.10
N CYS A 12 5.69 -10.52 -7.07
CA CYS A 12 5.34 -9.12 -6.88
C CYS A 12 6.59 -8.24 -6.71
N ALA A 13 7.58 -8.66 -5.94
CA ALA A 13 8.82 -7.92 -5.74
C ALA A 13 9.64 -7.80 -7.05
N LEU A 14 9.71 -8.87 -7.84
CA LEU A 14 10.41 -8.87 -9.13
C LEU A 14 9.71 -7.97 -10.16
N ILE A 15 8.38 -8.05 -10.24
CA ILE A 15 7.57 -7.19 -11.11
C ILE A 15 7.74 -5.72 -10.67
N GLY A 16 7.69 -5.45 -9.36
CA GLY A 16 7.91 -4.12 -8.81
C GLY A 16 9.28 -3.57 -9.14
N LEU A 17 10.33 -4.38 -8.99
CA LEU A 17 11.69 -4.02 -9.37
C LEU A 17 11.78 -3.68 -10.86
N LEU A 18 11.15 -4.48 -11.72
CA LEU A 18 11.13 -4.24 -13.16
C LEU A 18 10.46 -2.90 -13.52
N PHE A 19 9.32 -2.57 -12.89
CA PHE A 19 8.68 -1.27 -13.07
C PHE A 19 9.56 -0.10 -12.60
N VAL A 20 10.26 -0.25 -11.48
CA VAL A 20 11.21 0.78 -11.01
C VAL A 20 12.34 0.94 -12.01
N LEU A 21 12.98 -0.14 -12.46
CA LEU A 21 14.09 -0.09 -13.41
C LEU A 21 13.68 0.52 -14.76
N VAL A 22 12.51 0.14 -15.28
CA VAL A 22 11.94 0.73 -16.50
C VAL A 22 11.63 2.21 -16.28
N GLY A 23 11.07 2.57 -15.12
CA GLY A 23 10.81 3.95 -14.75
C GLY A 23 12.08 4.80 -14.70
N LEU A 24 13.16 4.28 -14.08
CA LEU A 24 14.47 4.95 -14.01
C LEU A 24 15.10 5.15 -15.40
N GLY A 25 14.86 4.24 -16.34
CA GLY A 25 15.31 4.36 -17.72
C GLY A 25 14.47 5.31 -18.58
N ALA A 26 13.28 5.72 -18.10
CA ALA A 26 12.35 6.57 -18.83
C ALA A 26 12.40 8.02 -18.34
N LYS A 27 11.95 8.98 -19.18
CA LYS A 27 11.87 10.40 -18.83
C LYS A 27 10.41 10.85 -18.66
N GLY A 28 10.20 11.89 -17.86
CA GLY A 28 8.89 12.52 -17.67
C GLY A 28 7.88 11.61 -16.96
N ASN A 29 6.64 11.56 -17.45
CA ASN A 29 5.54 10.84 -16.80
C ASN A 29 5.76 9.32 -16.69
N ALA A 30 6.59 8.74 -17.56
CA ALA A 30 6.93 7.32 -17.51
C ALA A 30 7.81 6.98 -16.29
N PHE A 31 8.66 7.90 -15.82
CA PHE A 31 9.42 7.75 -14.58
C PHE A 31 8.50 7.71 -13.36
N VAL A 32 7.56 8.66 -13.29
CA VAL A 32 6.56 8.74 -12.21
C VAL A 32 5.69 7.48 -12.21
N GLY A 33 5.20 7.05 -13.37
CA GLY A 33 4.43 5.82 -13.51
C GLY A 33 5.19 4.58 -13.04
N GLY A 34 6.44 4.41 -13.48
CA GLY A 34 7.28 3.28 -13.05
C GLY A 34 7.53 3.24 -11.54
N LEU A 35 7.75 4.39 -10.91
CA LEU A 35 7.89 4.48 -9.45
C LEU A 35 6.58 4.17 -8.71
N VAL A 36 5.43 4.63 -9.20
CA VAL A 36 4.12 4.33 -8.61
C VAL A 36 3.81 2.84 -8.71
N PHE A 37 3.86 2.27 -9.91
CA PHE A 37 3.54 0.85 -10.11
C PHE A 37 4.55 -0.05 -9.39
N GLY A 38 5.84 0.32 -9.41
CA GLY A 38 6.88 -0.36 -8.65
C GLY A 38 6.60 -0.38 -7.15
N SER A 39 6.35 0.79 -6.56
CA SER A 39 6.03 0.91 -5.13
C SER A 39 4.73 0.20 -4.74
N MET A 40 3.70 0.20 -5.58
CA MET A 40 2.47 -0.59 -5.36
C MET A 40 2.74 -2.09 -5.33
N MET A 41 3.59 -2.62 -6.22
CA MET A 41 3.92 -4.05 -6.22
C MET A 41 4.73 -4.46 -4.99
N PHE A 42 5.68 -3.62 -4.56
CA PHE A 42 6.40 -3.83 -3.30
C PHE A 42 5.50 -3.71 -2.07
N LEU A 43 4.51 -2.82 -2.10
CA LEU A 43 3.48 -2.74 -1.08
C LEU A 43 2.70 -4.05 -0.98
N PHE A 44 2.22 -4.61 -2.10
CA PHE A 44 1.50 -5.89 -2.09
C PHE A 44 2.36 -7.05 -1.58
N ALA A 45 3.62 -7.13 -1.99
CA ALA A 45 4.57 -8.12 -1.46
C ALA A 45 4.73 -7.99 0.06
N SER A 46 4.78 -6.75 0.56
CA SER A 46 4.90 -6.45 1.99
C SER A 46 3.63 -6.82 2.76
N ILE A 47 2.44 -6.53 2.22
CA ILE A 47 1.15 -6.89 2.85
C ILE A 47 1.02 -8.42 2.97
N LEU A 48 1.38 -9.16 1.92
CA LEU A 48 1.39 -10.63 1.94
C LEU A 48 2.31 -11.21 3.04
N GLY A 49 3.34 -10.47 3.44
CA GLY A 49 4.29 -10.87 4.48
C GLY A 49 3.89 -10.43 5.88
N ALA A 50 3.09 -9.37 5.97
CA ALA A 50 2.49 -8.85 7.17
C ALA A 50 1.28 -9.68 7.64
N ASP A 51 0.69 -10.49 6.75
CA ASP A 51 -0.48 -11.32 7.05
C ASP A 51 -0.15 -12.46 8.03
N TYR A 52 -1.01 -12.62 9.03
CA TYR A 52 -0.97 -13.67 10.04
C TYR A 52 -1.31 -15.06 9.48
N SER A 53 -2.08 -15.12 8.39
CA SER A 53 -2.45 -16.39 7.75
C SER A 53 -1.29 -17.03 6.98
N THR A 54 -0.33 -16.21 6.55
CA THR A 54 0.80 -16.61 5.71
C THR A 54 2.10 -16.68 6.49
N ASN A 55 2.32 -15.77 7.46
CA ASN A 55 3.54 -15.64 8.23
C ASN A 55 3.29 -15.82 9.74
N ALA A 56 3.79 -16.92 10.32
CA ALA A 56 3.62 -17.22 11.74
C ALA A 56 4.56 -16.39 12.65
N ASP A 57 5.67 -15.88 12.14
CA ASP A 57 6.63 -15.12 12.94
C ASP A 57 6.19 -13.66 13.16
N ALA A 58 5.96 -13.30 14.41
CA ALA A 58 5.55 -11.95 14.81
C ALA A 58 6.62 -10.90 14.51
N LYS A 59 7.91 -11.24 14.60
CA LYS A 59 9.00 -10.30 14.33
C LYS A 59 9.07 -9.98 12.84
N SER A 60 9.06 -11.02 12.00
CA SER A 60 9.00 -10.88 10.55
C SER A 60 7.78 -10.07 10.08
N ARG A 61 6.58 -10.34 10.63
CA ARG A 61 5.37 -9.55 10.30
C ARG A 61 5.52 -8.07 10.59
N ARG A 62 6.14 -7.68 11.71
CA ARG A 62 6.38 -6.25 12.04
C ARG A 62 7.29 -5.58 11.01
N ILE A 63 8.32 -6.27 10.54
CA ILE A 63 9.21 -5.77 9.49
C ILE A 63 8.41 -5.55 8.20
N PHE A 64 7.59 -6.52 7.80
CA PHE A 64 6.76 -6.39 6.60
C PHE A 64 5.70 -5.28 6.72
N LYS A 65 5.15 -5.02 7.90
CA LYS A 65 4.28 -3.86 8.15
C LYS A 65 5.01 -2.53 7.99
N ALA A 66 6.24 -2.45 8.49
CA ALA A 66 7.08 -1.26 8.30
C ALA A 66 7.44 -1.05 6.82
N LEU A 67 7.76 -2.14 6.09
CA LEU A 67 8.00 -2.09 4.65
C LEU A 67 6.74 -1.65 3.88
N ALA A 68 5.55 -2.15 4.26
CA ALA A 68 4.29 -1.70 3.66
C ALA A 68 4.09 -0.19 3.84
N LEU A 69 4.38 0.36 5.02
CA LEU A 69 4.33 1.81 5.22
C LEU A 69 5.33 2.55 4.33
N LEU A 70 6.57 2.07 4.26
CA LEU A 70 7.64 2.67 3.45
C LEU A 70 7.25 2.72 1.95
N PHE A 71 6.71 1.62 1.42
CA PHE A 71 6.30 1.54 0.02
C PHE A 71 4.96 2.24 -0.27
N ALA A 72 4.15 2.54 0.75
CA ALA A 72 2.96 3.35 0.59
C ALA A 72 3.28 4.85 0.41
N CYS A 73 4.40 5.34 0.95
CA CYS A 73 4.77 6.75 0.93
C CYS A 73 4.88 7.34 -0.49
N PRO A 74 5.57 6.72 -1.47
CA PRO A 74 5.64 7.25 -2.84
C PRO A 74 4.27 7.39 -3.49
N VAL A 75 3.37 6.42 -3.28
CA VAL A 75 2.00 6.43 -3.82
C VAL A 75 1.20 7.58 -3.21
N LEU A 76 1.31 7.79 -1.89
CA LEU A 76 0.67 8.92 -1.20
C LEU A 76 1.22 10.25 -1.70
N ALA A 77 2.54 10.40 -1.80
CA ALA A 77 3.18 11.64 -2.24
C ALA A 77 2.72 12.02 -3.64
N ILE A 78 2.67 11.07 -4.57
CA ILE A 78 2.25 11.30 -5.96
C ILE A 78 0.76 11.58 -6.04
N GLY A 79 -0.07 10.88 -5.25
CA GLY A 79 -1.49 11.17 -5.19
C GLY A 79 -1.78 12.57 -4.62
N ILE A 80 -1.07 12.98 -3.56
CA ILE A 80 -1.19 14.35 -2.98
C ILE A 80 -0.76 15.40 -4.00
N PHE A 81 0.33 15.15 -4.73
CA PHE A 81 0.77 16.02 -5.82
C PHE A 81 -0.31 16.14 -6.91
N TYR A 82 -0.92 15.02 -7.32
CA TYR A 82 -2.01 15.04 -8.31
C TYR A 82 -3.27 15.75 -7.78
N LEU A 83 -3.57 15.63 -6.49
CA LEU A 83 -4.65 16.38 -5.85
C LEU A 83 -4.37 17.89 -5.88
N TYR A 84 -3.13 18.30 -5.63
CA TYR A 84 -2.72 19.70 -5.69
C TYR A 84 -2.85 20.28 -7.10
N GLU A 85 -2.40 19.55 -8.12
CA GLU A 85 -2.55 19.93 -9.53
C GLU A 85 -4.02 20.08 -9.94
N THR A 86 -4.87 19.10 -9.58
CA THR A 86 -6.31 19.13 -9.93
C THR A 86 -7.07 20.25 -9.22
N LEU A 87 -6.72 20.56 -7.96
CA LEU A 87 -7.23 21.73 -7.25
C LEU A 87 -6.79 23.04 -7.92
N SER A 88 -5.53 23.12 -8.35
CA SER A 88 -4.99 24.31 -9.00
C SER A 88 -5.61 24.56 -10.38
N ALA A 89 -6.03 23.48 -11.07
CA ALA A 89 -6.78 23.55 -12.33
C ALA A 89 -8.29 23.82 -12.14
N ALA A 90 -8.76 24.05 -10.92
CA ALA A 90 -10.18 24.25 -10.56
C ALA A 90 -11.12 23.10 -10.98
N GLN A 91 -10.59 21.87 -11.11
CA GLN A 91 -11.34 20.66 -11.46
C GLN A 91 -11.90 19.98 -10.20
N TRP A 92 -12.93 20.58 -9.60
CA TRP A 92 -13.46 20.16 -8.30
C TRP A 92 -13.94 18.70 -8.24
N VAL A 93 -14.54 18.20 -9.32
CA VAL A 93 -15.05 16.82 -9.41
C VAL A 93 -13.90 15.82 -9.39
N ASP A 94 -12.86 16.06 -10.17
CA ASP A 94 -11.68 15.21 -10.23
C ASP A 94 -10.89 15.27 -8.92
N ALA A 95 -10.71 16.48 -8.37
CA ALA A 95 -10.08 16.66 -7.07
C ALA A 95 -10.81 15.91 -5.95
N SER A 96 -12.16 15.95 -5.92
CA SER A 96 -12.94 15.20 -4.93
C SER A 96 -12.77 13.68 -5.07
N THR A 97 -12.72 13.18 -6.31
CA THR A 97 -12.52 11.76 -6.59
C THR A 97 -11.13 11.31 -6.16
N VAL A 98 -10.10 12.10 -6.46
CA VAL A 98 -8.71 11.83 -6.04
C VAL A 98 -8.59 11.88 -4.52
N ALA A 99 -9.21 12.86 -3.87
CA ALA A 99 -9.20 12.98 -2.41
C ALA A 99 -9.85 11.77 -1.73
N ILE A 100 -10.99 11.28 -2.24
CA ILE A 100 -11.64 10.06 -1.72
C ILE A 100 -10.74 8.84 -1.90
N ARG A 101 -10.12 8.66 -3.07
CA ARG A 101 -9.19 7.55 -3.34
C ARG A 101 -7.98 7.58 -2.40
N LEU A 102 -7.39 8.75 -2.21
CA LEU A 102 -6.29 8.97 -1.27
C LEU A 102 -6.71 8.66 0.16
N LEU A 103 -7.90 9.11 0.58
CA LEU A 103 -8.41 8.85 1.91
C LEU A 103 -8.61 7.34 2.15
N VAL A 104 -9.26 6.64 1.21
CA VAL A 104 -9.47 5.19 1.29
C VAL A 104 -8.13 4.45 1.35
N TYR A 105 -7.18 4.85 0.51
CA TYR A 105 -5.84 4.25 0.50
C TYR A 105 -5.08 4.50 1.80
N ALA A 106 -5.07 5.74 2.31
CA ALA A 106 -4.44 6.09 3.58
C ALA A 106 -5.05 5.32 4.75
N LEU A 107 -6.39 5.22 4.79
CA LEU A 107 -7.09 4.43 5.80
C LEU A 107 -6.73 2.94 5.73
N ALA A 108 -6.60 2.38 4.52
CA ALA A 108 -6.17 0.99 4.34
C ALA A 108 -4.74 0.77 4.86
N VAL A 109 -3.80 1.67 4.53
CA VAL A 109 -2.41 1.61 5.01
C VAL A 109 -2.36 1.71 6.53
N VAL A 110 -3.06 2.66 7.12
CA VAL A 110 -3.17 2.81 8.59
C VAL A 110 -3.78 1.56 9.21
N GLY A 111 -4.84 1.00 8.62
CA GLY A 111 -5.46 -0.24 9.08
C GLY A 111 -4.50 -1.43 9.08
N ILE A 112 -3.65 -1.56 8.06
CA ILE A 112 -2.65 -2.64 7.95
C ILE A 112 -1.51 -2.47 8.96
N VAL A 113 -1.03 -1.24 9.13
CA VAL A 113 0.10 -0.93 10.02
C VAL A 113 -0.30 -1.02 11.50
N PHE A 114 -1.51 -0.57 11.83
CA PHE A 114 -2.01 -0.47 13.20
C PHE A 114 -3.06 -1.54 13.55
N ASP A 115 -3.14 -2.65 12.82
CA ASP A 115 -4.09 -3.75 13.08
C ASP A 115 -4.07 -4.27 14.55
N HIS A 116 -2.91 -4.18 15.22
CA HIS A 116 -2.71 -4.57 16.61
C HIS A 116 -2.96 -3.43 17.60
N HIS A 117 -3.13 -2.19 17.13
CA HIS A 117 -3.43 -1.06 18.00
C HIS A 117 -4.86 -1.17 18.54
N PRO A 118 -5.09 -1.05 19.85
CA PRO A 118 -6.39 -1.30 20.47
C PRO A 118 -7.52 -0.41 19.91
N VAL A 119 -7.19 0.82 19.51
CA VAL A 119 -8.15 1.77 18.91
C VAL A 119 -8.61 1.31 17.53
N VAL A 120 -7.69 0.88 16.67
CA VAL A 120 -7.99 0.41 15.32
C VAL A 120 -8.74 -0.91 15.37
N ARG A 121 -8.32 -1.83 16.24
CA ARG A 121 -9.03 -3.10 16.46
C ARG A 121 -10.48 -2.89 16.92
N ARG A 122 -10.72 -1.93 17.83
CA ARG A 122 -12.07 -1.53 18.25
C ARG A 122 -12.89 -0.91 17.11
N ALA A 123 -12.28 -0.08 16.27
CA ALA A 123 -12.95 0.50 15.11
C ALA A 123 -13.36 -0.58 14.08
N VAL A 124 -12.46 -1.51 13.76
CA VAL A 124 -12.74 -2.66 12.88
C VAL A 124 -13.81 -3.57 13.46
N GLN A 125 -13.80 -3.81 14.78
CA GLN A 125 -14.84 -4.56 15.48
C GLN A 125 -16.22 -3.87 15.40
N ARG A 126 -16.28 -2.55 15.59
CA ARG A 126 -17.53 -1.77 15.49
C ARG A 126 -18.10 -1.77 14.08
N LEU A 127 -17.25 -1.87 13.07
CA LEU A 127 -17.66 -1.94 11.66
C LEU A 127 -18.08 -3.36 11.22
N GLY A 128 -18.11 -4.34 12.14
CA GLY A 128 -18.57 -5.71 11.84
C GLY A 128 -17.56 -6.57 11.09
N PHE A 129 -16.38 -6.06 10.76
CA PHE A 129 -15.32 -6.80 10.06
C PHE A 129 -14.51 -7.74 10.97
N SER A 130 -14.84 -7.80 12.26
CA SER A 130 -14.28 -8.79 13.16
C SER A 130 -14.99 -10.12 12.99
N ALA A 131 -14.44 -11.00 12.14
CA ALA A 131 -14.65 -12.42 12.32
C ALA A 131 -14.17 -12.78 13.73
N SER A 132 -15.12 -13.02 14.64
CA SER A 132 -14.90 -13.73 15.88
C SER A 132 -14.31 -15.09 15.53
N LYS A 133 -12.98 -15.20 15.48
CA LYS A 133 -12.29 -16.47 15.49
C LYS A 133 -11.92 -16.75 16.94
N ARG A 134 -12.66 -17.71 17.50
CA ARG A 134 -12.22 -18.58 18.59
C ARG A 134 -10.80 -19.10 18.32
#